data_AF-A0A955WSN6-F1
#
_entry.id   AF-A0A955WSN6-F1
#
_cell.length_a   1.000
_cell.length_b   1.000
_cell.length_c   1.000
_cell.angle_alpha   90.00
_cell.angle_beta   90.00
_cell.angle_gamma   90.00
#
_symmetry.space_group_name_H-M   'P 1'
#
loop_
_entity.id
_entity.type
_entity.pdbx_description
1 polymer ?
#
loop_
_entity_poly.entity_id
_entity_poly.type
_entity_poly.pdbx_seq_one_letter_code
_entity_poly.pdbx_strand_id
1 'polypeptide(L)'
;MGFNSERTPDKGPVGHAEAASPSLDPQGGAARGQSDEINGGAEGKAGVDGQLPEGVRLDGVGIGFTLPKGLVLHEGDGATLSTEFATGVTAEVSRGALSFGLSPHVHINATWPATDMNLTHLAWDFASGTPQVHLYADSDSWGFLDYSDRAREALGGRLRDAVQGTAMAQAGYDPFQDPDLLGTLRAVGANFSRGPTVGEKADDAEGPGAEDAQRLRAHARFTLERGYEHEGLSVDPGAAVKVTVQGGGSAAQVQGAQGTQGMLQAAAPEQVIIESEGIHVRAGEDRAAQLQRVVINRGGAVDVQRFNLEGDAAGMSGLEAFVRLLGGAAALAGRGVPGEAALNIAARSPGTAPTVVPGLAEDKIERGLTEAVRALLTEHAHAIPGVDLQAIFGG
;
A
#
# COMPACT_ATOMS: atom_id res chain seq x y z
N MET A 1 47.03 -32.86 34.34
CA MET A 1 46.27 -32.36 35.50
C MET A 1 44.85 -32.91 35.31
N GLY A 2 44.28 -33.84 36.07
CA GLY A 2 44.50 -34.30 37.43
C GLY A 2 43.14 -34.22 38.15
N PHE A 3 42.53 -35.39 38.43
CA PHE A 3 41.43 -35.64 39.41
C PHE A 3 40.05 -35.00 39.11
N ASN A 4 38.88 -35.57 39.43
CA ASN A 4 38.45 -36.91 39.86
C ASN A 4 36.90 -36.94 39.80
N SER A 5 36.35 -38.16 39.90
CA SER A 5 35.08 -38.51 40.58
C SER A 5 33.78 -38.65 39.78
N GLU A 6 33.43 -39.93 39.62
CA GLU A 6 32.11 -40.52 39.52
C GLU A 6 31.13 -40.03 40.60
N ARG A 7 29.84 -39.90 40.22
CA ARG A 7 28.66 -40.12 41.08
C ARG A 7 27.39 -40.24 40.24
N THR A 8 26.92 -41.47 40.05
CA THR A 8 25.48 -41.81 40.11
C THR A 8 25.12 -42.01 41.61
N PRO A 9 23.86 -41.81 42.08
CA PRO A 9 22.60 -42.44 41.64
C PRO A 9 21.45 -41.40 41.53
N ASP A 10 20.20 -41.66 41.13
CA ASP A 10 19.22 -42.54 41.76
C ASP A 10 17.92 -42.54 40.91
N LYS A 11 17.24 -43.68 40.85
CA LYS A 11 15.96 -43.88 40.15
C LYS A 11 14.84 -43.92 41.19
N GLY A 12 14.00 -42.90 41.21
CA GLY A 12 12.71 -42.90 41.92
C GLY A 12 11.53 -43.05 40.94
N PRO A 13 10.49 -43.83 41.26
CA PRO A 13 9.35 -44.07 40.38
C PRO A 13 8.31 -42.94 40.51
N VAL A 14 7.80 -42.44 39.40
CA VAL A 14 6.59 -41.58 39.40
C VAL A 14 5.41 -42.44 38.97
N GLY A 15 4.49 -42.60 39.92
CA GLY A 15 3.33 -43.46 39.82
C GLY A 15 2.26 -42.96 38.87
N HIS A 16 1.52 -43.94 38.34
CA HIS A 16 0.24 -43.78 37.68
C HIS A 16 -0.80 -43.18 38.64
N ALA A 17 -1.51 -42.16 38.16
CA ALA A 17 -2.77 -41.71 38.76
C ALA A 17 -3.87 -41.84 37.70
N GLU A 18 -4.62 -42.91 37.88
CA GLU A 18 -5.91 -43.24 37.28
C GLU A 18 -7.00 -42.50 38.08
N ALA A 19 -7.83 -41.70 37.43
CA ALA A 19 -9.09 -41.19 37.98
C ALA A 19 -10.00 -40.83 36.78
N ALA A 20 -10.93 -41.73 36.43
CA ALA A 20 -12.30 -41.80 36.95
C ALA A 20 -13.25 -40.83 36.22
N SER A 21 -13.94 -41.40 35.24
CA SER A 21 -15.16 -40.87 34.63
C SER A 21 -16.30 -40.79 35.65
N PRO A 22 -17.15 -39.76 35.58
CA PRO A 22 -18.53 -39.88 36.03
C PRO A 22 -19.50 -39.72 34.85
N SER A 23 -20.15 -40.83 34.50
CA SER A 23 -21.39 -40.89 33.76
C SER A 23 -22.56 -40.54 34.68
N LEU A 24 -23.39 -39.56 34.35
CA LEU A 24 -24.76 -39.40 34.87
C LEU A 24 -25.58 -38.52 33.91
N ASP A 25 -26.43 -39.16 33.11
CA ASP A 25 -27.70 -38.63 32.56
C ASP A 25 -28.84 -39.19 33.43
N PRO A 26 -30.13 -38.78 33.31
CA PRO A 26 -30.72 -37.52 32.82
C PRO A 26 -31.85 -36.99 33.74
N GLN A 27 -32.21 -35.70 33.63
CA GLN A 27 -33.54 -35.09 33.92
C GLN A 27 -33.39 -33.57 33.69
N GLY A 28 -34.07 -32.91 32.75
CA GLY A 28 -35.52 -32.79 32.67
C GLY A 28 -35.89 -31.34 33.05
N GLY A 29 -35.89 -30.43 32.08
CA GLY A 29 -36.21 -29.02 32.34
C GLY A 29 -36.34 -28.21 31.06
N ALA A 30 -37.57 -28.11 30.56
CA ALA A 30 -37.94 -27.37 29.36
C ALA A 30 -37.67 -25.86 29.51
N ALA A 31 -36.87 -25.30 28.61
CA ALA A 31 -36.88 -23.88 28.29
C ALA A 31 -37.17 -23.74 26.80
N ARG A 32 -38.40 -23.30 26.50
CA ARG A 32 -38.83 -22.87 25.17
C ARG A 32 -38.01 -21.63 24.79
N GLY A 33 -37.03 -21.81 23.92
CA GLY A 33 -36.39 -20.73 23.17
C GLY A 33 -36.84 -20.83 21.72
N GLN A 34 -37.46 -19.76 21.22
CA GLN A 34 -37.82 -19.54 19.83
C GLN A 34 -36.65 -19.88 18.89
N SER A 35 -36.77 -21.00 18.18
CA SER A 35 -36.08 -21.24 16.92
C SER A 35 -36.91 -20.54 15.84
N ASP A 36 -36.81 -19.21 15.78
CA ASP A 36 -37.13 -18.50 14.55
C ASP A 36 -35.98 -18.78 13.58
N GLU A 37 -36.35 -19.61 12.61
CA GLU A 37 -35.80 -19.70 11.26
C GLU A 37 -34.92 -18.51 10.84
N ILE A 38 -33.61 -18.62 11.07
CA ILE A 38 -32.64 -18.01 10.15
C ILE A 38 -32.52 -18.97 8.97
N ASN A 39 -33.61 -19.03 8.20
CA ASN A 39 -33.60 -19.49 6.82
C ASN A 39 -33.00 -18.35 6.00
N GLY A 40 -31.71 -18.09 6.22
CA GLY A 40 -30.90 -17.22 5.38
C GLY A 40 -30.68 -17.95 4.07
N GLY A 41 -31.61 -17.75 3.14
CA GLY A 41 -31.47 -18.19 1.76
C GLY A 41 -30.10 -17.77 1.23
N ALA A 42 -29.56 -18.61 0.35
CA ALA A 42 -28.37 -18.30 -0.43
C ALA A 42 -28.63 -17.08 -1.32
N GLU A 43 -28.66 -15.88 -0.73
CA GLU A 43 -28.30 -14.65 -1.44
C GLU A 43 -26.85 -14.88 -1.86
N GLY A 44 -26.65 -15.11 -3.16
CA GLY A 44 -25.31 -15.19 -3.73
C GLY A 44 -24.56 -13.96 -3.26
N LYS A 45 -23.52 -14.16 -2.43
CA LYS A 45 -22.69 -13.05 -1.93
C LYS A 45 -22.24 -12.26 -3.14
N ALA A 46 -22.76 -11.05 -3.29
CA ALA A 46 -22.34 -10.18 -4.37
C ALA A 46 -20.83 -9.98 -4.26
N GLY A 47 -20.13 -10.04 -5.40
CA GLY A 47 -18.71 -9.71 -5.45
C GLY A 47 -18.45 -8.30 -4.94
N VAL A 48 -17.17 -7.93 -4.82
CA VAL A 48 -16.75 -6.61 -4.28
C VAL A 48 -17.47 -5.45 -4.98
N ASP A 49 -17.70 -5.54 -6.30
CA ASP A 49 -18.41 -4.50 -7.06
C ASP A 49 -19.85 -4.27 -6.58
N GLY A 50 -20.53 -5.32 -6.10
CA GLY A 50 -21.90 -5.22 -5.59
C GLY A 50 -22.02 -4.54 -4.22
N GLN A 51 -20.90 -4.25 -3.56
CA GLN A 51 -20.85 -3.59 -2.25
C GLN A 51 -20.48 -2.11 -2.33
N LEU A 52 -20.12 -1.61 -3.52
CA LEU A 52 -19.70 -0.22 -3.72
C LEU A 52 -20.91 0.70 -3.94
N PRO A 53 -20.80 2.00 -3.57
CA PRO A 53 -21.80 2.99 -3.94
C PRO A 53 -22.02 3.05 -5.45
N GLU A 54 -23.25 3.38 -5.87
CA GLU A 54 -23.57 3.53 -7.29
C GLU A 54 -22.67 4.59 -7.96
N GLY A 55 -22.10 4.25 -9.11
CA GLY A 55 -21.20 5.13 -9.86
C GLY A 55 -19.76 5.16 -9.35
N VAL A 56 -19.38 4.29 -8.41
CA VAL A 56 -17.99 4.07 -7.99
C VAL A 56 -17.54 2.69 -8.44
N ARG A 57 -16.47 2.63 -9.24
CA ARG A 57 -15.88 1.38 -9.71
C ARG A 57 -14.51 1.21 -9.08
N LEU A 58 -14.30 0.10 -8.37
CA LEU A 58 -12.98 -0.24 -7.82
C LEU A 58 -12.12 -0.84 -8.93
N ASP A 59 -10.90 -0.32 -9.06
CA ASP A 59 -9.91 -0.70 -10.08
C ASP A 59 -8.77 -1.54 -9.49
N GLY A 60 -8.45 -1.30 -8.21
CA GLY A 60 -7.40 -2.02 -7.51
C GLY A 60 -7.42 -1.80 -6.01
N VAL A 61 -6.95 -2.79 -5.26
CA VAL A 61 -6.69 -2.71 -3.82
C VAL A 61 -5.36 -3.36 -3.52
N GLY A 62 -4.63 -2.80 -2.57
CA GLY A 62 -3.34 -3.35 -2.23
C GLY A 62 -2.83 -2.94 -0.87
N ILE A 63 -1.77 -3.62 -0.47
CA ILE A 63 -1.01 -3.37 0.73
C ILE A 63 0.44 -3.11 0.35
N GLY A 64 1.16 -2.40 1.20
CA GLY A 64 2.58 -2.23 1.04
C GLY A 64 3.28 -2.10 2.38
N PHE A 65 4.58 -2.29 2.37
CA PHE A 65 5.46 -2.14 3.52
C PHE A 65 6.86 -1.82 3.02
N THR A 66 7.76 -1.46 3.93
CA THR A 66 9.16 -1.19 3.66
C THR A 66 9.99 -2.24 4.35
N LEU A 67 10.86 -2.90 3.59
CA LEU A 67 11.91 -3.78 4.09
C LEU A 67 13.16 -2.95 4.40
N PRO A 68 13.88 -3.22 5.50
CA PRO A 68 15.13 -2.54 5.80
C PRO A 68 16.20 -2.85 4.76
N LYS A 69 17.23 -2.01 4.72
CA LYS A 69 18.45 -2.25 3.94
C LYS A 69 19.24 -3.42 4.53
N GLY A 70 19.83 -4.23 3.65
CA GLY A 70 20.74 -5.33 3.99
C GLY A 70 20.03 -6.62 4.38
N LEU A 71 18.72 -6.71 4.17
CA LEU A 71 17.93 -7.88 4.52
C LEU A 71 18.09 -8.95 3.45
N VAL A 72 18.48 -10.16 3.87
CA VAL A 72 18.49 -11.33 2.99
C VAL A 72 17.09 -11.91 2.97
N LEU A 73 16.45 -11.89 1.80
CA LEU A 73 15.09 -12.39 1.60
C LEU A 73 15.09 -13.88 1.28
N HIS A 74 16.13 -14.31 0.57
CA HIS A 74 16.31 -15.69 0.18
C HIS A 74 17.79 -15.97 -0.09
N GLU A 75 18.28 -17.09 0.40
CA GLU A 75 19.59 -17.63 0.08
C GLU A 75 19.38 -19.01 -0.52
N GLY A 76 19.93 -19.25 -1.71
CA GLY A 76 19.82 -20.52 -2.41
C GLY A 76 21.07 -20.86 -3.19
N ASP A 77 21.13 -22.10 -3.67
CA ASP A 77 22.27 -22.61 -4.43
C ASP A 77 22.43 -21.86 -5.77
N GLY A 78 23.28 -20.84 -5.76
CA GLY A 78 23.65 -20.06 -6.94
C GLY A 78 23.12 -18.62 -6.99
N ALA A 79 22.28 -18.20 -6.04
CA ALA A 79 21.87 -16.80 -5.92
C ALA A 79 21.35 -16.44 -4.54
N THR A 80 21.58 -15.18 -4.14
CA THR A 80 21.03 -14.58 -2.92
C THR A 80 20.16 -13.39 -3.30
N LEU A 81 18.91 -13.37 -2.84
CA LEU A 81 18.02 -12.22 -2.95
C LEU A 81 18.14 -11.37 -1.70
N SER A 82 18.44 -10.09 -1.86
CA SER A 82 18.60 -9.18 -0.74
C SER A 82 18.17 -7.76 -1.07
N THR A 83 17.98 -6.94 -0.04
CA THR A 83 17.73 -5.51 -0.19
C THR A 83 19.03 -4.73 -0.07
N GLU A 84 19.48 -4.05 -1.13
CA GLU A 84 20.64 -3.14 -1.03
C GLU A 84 20.26 -1.76 -0.44
N PHE A 85 18.99 -1.42 -0.55
CA PHE A 85 18.37 -0.19 -0.07
C PHE A 85 17.17 -0.54 0.80
N ALA A 86 16.62 0.43 1.53
CA ALA A 86 15.30 0.22 2.12
C ALA A 86 14.29 0.13 0.97
N THR A 87 13.67 -1.04 0.79
CA THR A 87 12.85 -1.37 -0.37
C THR A 87 11.38 -1.38 0.00
N GLY A 88 10.59 -0.53 -0.67
CA GLY A 88 9.14 -0.58 -0.60
C GLY A 88 8.61 -1.77 -1.41
N VAL A 89 7.86 -2.64 -0.75
CA VAL A 89 7.11 -3.74 -1.36
C VAL A 89 5.66 -3.33 -1.44
N THR A 90 5.04 -3.47 -2.60
CA THR A 90 3.60 -3.21 -2.81
C THR A 90 2.97 -4.41 -3.47
N ALA A 91 2.01 -5.06 -2.79
CA ALA A 91 1.18 -6.10 -3.35
C ALA A 91 -0.20 -5.51 -3.69
N GLU A 92 -0.63 -5.64 -4.93
CA GLU A 92 -1.87 -5.05 -5.43
C GLU A 92 -2.66 -6.07 -6.25
N VAL A 93 -3.96 -6.17 -5.99
CA VAL A 93 -4.92 -6.89 -6.82
C VAL A 93 -5.69 -5.87 -7.63
N SER A 94 -5.58 -5.97 -8.94
CA SER A 94 -6.36 -5.19 -9.91
C SER A 94 -7.26 -6.11 -10.74
N ARG A 95 -8.10 -5.57 -11.62
CA ARG A 95 -8.93 -6.40 -12.51
C ARG A 95 -8.10 -7.30 -13.44
N GLY A 96 -6.89 -6.87 -13.79
CA GLY A 96 -6.03 -7.58 -14.74
C GLY A 96 -5.00 -8.49 -14.11
N ALA A 97 -4.52 -8.19 -12.89
CA ALA A 97 -3.41 -8.92 -12.31
C ALA A 97 -3.33 -8.82 -10.78
N LEU A 98 -2.68 -9.81 -10.18
CA LEU A 98 -2.05 -9.71 -8.86
C LEU A 98 -0.58 -9.30 -9.07
N SER A 99 -0.21 -8.10 -8.62
CA SER A 99 1.07 -7.47 -8.88
C SER A 99 1.86 -7.22 -7.60
N PHE A 100 3.17 -7.41 -7.66
CA PHE A 100 4.13 -7.11 -6.62
C PHE A 100 5.18 -6.14 -7.16
N GLY A 101 5.12 -4.88 -6.74
CA GLY A 101 6.10 -3.85 -7.06
C GLY A 101 7.17 -3.72 -5.99
N LEU A 102 8.41 -3.54 -6.41
CA LEU A 102 9.60 -3.41 -5.56
C LEU A 102 10.33 -2.11 -5.93
N SER A 103 10.37 -1.15 -5.00
CA SER A 103 11.01 0.16 -5.24
C SER A 103 11.72 0.72 -4.00
N PRO A 104 13.04 0.93 -4.04
CA PRO A 104 13.99 0.50 -5.09
C PRO A 104 13.97 -1.03 -5.29
N HIS A 105 14.61 -1.53 -6.35
CA HIS A 105 14.63 -2.96 -6.68
C HIS A 105 15.13 -3.85 -5.52
N VAL A 106 14.80 -5.13 -5.58
CA VAL A 106 15.48 -6.20 -4.82
C VAL A 106 16.65 -6.69 -5.65
N HIS A 107 17.82 -6.80 -5.05
CA HIS A 107 19.02 -7.27 -5.72
C HIS A 107 19.10 -8.80 -5.68
N ILE A 108 19.51 -9.39 -6.79
CA ILE A 108 19.78 -10.81 -6.95
C ILE A 108 21.28 -10.93 -7.18
N ASN A 109 22.01 -11.22 -6.10
CA ASN A 109 23.43 -11.50 -6.15
C ASN A 109 23.62 -12.92 -6.69
N ALA A 110 24.05 -13.03 -7.94
CA ALA A 110 24.21 -14.30 -8.61
C ALA A 110 25.63 -14.84 -8.37
N THR A 111 25.77 -16.14 -8.12
CA THR A 111 27.09 -16.73 -7.93
C THR A 111 27.89 -16.66 -9.24
N TRP A 112 29.11 -16.15 -9.16
CA TRP A 112 30.04 -16.13 -10.29
C TRP A 112 30.09 -17.51 -10.96
N PRO A 113 30.02 -17.60 -12.31
CA PRO A 113 30.22 -16.54 -13.30
C PRO A 113 28.97 -15.77 -13.76
N ALA A 114 27.81 -15.95 -13.11
CA ALA A 114 26.58 -15.27 -13.47
C ALA A 114 26.61 -13.77 -13.13
N THR A 115 25.91 -12.97 -13.94
CA THR A 115 25.71 -11.52 -13.76
C THR A 115 24.61 -11.27 -12.72
N ASP A 116 24.82 -10.30 -11.83
CA ASP A 116 23.82 -9.88 -10.85
C ASP A 116 22.61 -9.24 -11.56
N MET A 117 21.45 -9.29 -10.90
CA MET A 117 20.20 -8.82 -11.48
C MET A 117 19.40 -8.01 -10.47
N ASN A 118 18.54 -7.13 -10.97
CA ASN A 118 17.68 -6.27 -10.17
C ASN A 118 16.21 -6.58 -10.49
N LEU A 119 15.47 -7.01 -9.48
CA LEU A 119 14.05 -7.36 -9.55
C LEU A 119 13.19 -6.16 -9.14
N THR A 120 12.32 -5.71 -10.04
CA THR A 120 11.43 -4.55 -9.80
C THR A 120 9.95 -4.92 -9.75
N HIS A 121 9.55 -5.99 -10.44
CA HIS A 121 8.15 -6.35 -10.56
C HIS A 121 7.93 -7.84 -10.78
N LEU A 122 6.90 -8.37 -10.13
CA LEU A 122 6.32 -9.68 -10.37
C LEU A 122 4.81 -9.51 -10.55
N ALA A 123 4.19 -10.15 -11.52
CA ALA A 123 2.73 -10.11 -11.66
C ALA A 123 2.17 -11.44 -12.15
N TRP A 124 0.98 -11.79 -11.68
CA TRP A 124 0.20 -12.89 -12.20
C TRP A 124 -0.92 -12.30 -13.03
N ASP A 125 -0.83 -12.45 -14.35
CA ASP A 125 -1.82 -11.92 -15.29
C ASP A 125 -3.04 -12.83 -15.32
N PHE A 126 -4.19 -12.30 -14.91
CA PHE A 126 -5.43 -13.07 -14.85
C PHE A 126 -5.97 -13.41 -16.24
N ALA A 127 -5.69 -12.59 -17.27
CA ALA A 127 -6.18 -12.87 -18.62
C ALA A 127 -5.54 -14.13 -19.22
N SER A 128 -4.22 -14.26 -19.11
CA SER A 128 -3.46 -15.39 -19.64
C SER A 128 -3.25 -16.53 -18.65
N GLY A 129 -3.36 -16.28 -17.35
CA GLY A 129 -2.97 -17.22 -16.30
C GLY A 129 -1.46 -17.50 -16.29
N THR A 130 -0.66 -16.48 -16.57
CA THR A 130 0.80 -16.61 -16.65
C THR A 130 1.53 -15.58 -15.77
N PRO A 131 2.71 -15.94 -15.23
CA PRO A 131 3.53 -15.01 -14.47
C PRO A 131 4.32 -14.08 -15.41
N GLN A 132 4.44 -12.83 -15.00
CA GLN A 132 5.30 -11.80 -15.59
C GLN A 132 6.37 -11.41 -14.57
N VAL A 133 7.63 -11.44 -14.99
CA VAL A 133 8.78 -11.15 -14.12
C VAL A 133 9.65 -10.11 -14.80
N HIS A 134 9.77 -8.94 -14.18
CA HIS A 134 10.61 -7.86 -14.67
C HIS A 134 11.88 -7.79 -13.84
N LEU A 135 12.97 -8.18 -14.51
CA LEU A 135 14.31 -8.06 -14.00
C LEU A 135 15.23 -7.50 -15.09
N TYR A 136 16.26 -6.78 -14.67
CA TYR A 136 17.31 -6.27 -15.54
C TYR A 136 18.68 -6.62 -14.95
N ALA A 137 19.65 -6.86 -15.83
CA ALA A 137 21.03 -7.08 -15.43
C ALA A 137 21.59 -5.85 -14.72
N ASP A 138 22.36 -6.06 -13.65
CA ASP A 138 23.09 -4.99 -12.99
C ASP A 138 24.30 -4.59 -13.84
N SER A 139 24.37 -3.30 -14.19
CA SER A 139 25.44 -2.74 -15.01
C SER A 139 26.81 -2.76 -14.33
N ASP A 140 26.83 -2.83 -13.00
CA ASP A 140 28.07 -2.78 -12.21
C ASP A 140 28.56 -4.18 -11.78
N SER A 141 27.89 -5.24 -12.25
CA SER A 141 28.23 -6.62 -11.90
C SER A 141 29.46 -7.16 -12.66
N TRP A 142 30.15 -8.11 -12.03
CA TRP A 142 31.40 -8.70 -12.52
C TRP A 142 31.20 -10.02 -13.31
N GLY A 143 29.96 -10.52 -13.36
CA GLY A 143 29.59 -11.73 -14.09
C GLY A 143 29.47 -11.50 -15.59
N PHE A 144 29.61 -12.57 -16.37
CA PHE A 144 29.52 -12.52 -17.84
C PHE A 144 28.48 -13.48 -18.43
N LEU A 145 27.90 -14.36 -17.61
CA LEU A 145 26.79 -15.19 -18.04
C LEU A 145 25.46 -14.56 -17.63
N ASP A 146 24.58 -14.34 -18.61
CA ASP A 146 23.23 -13.87 -18.35
C ASP A 146 22.33 -15.04 -17.92
N TYR A 147 21.89 -15.02 -16.65
CA TYR A 147 20.99 -16.01 -16.05
C TYR A 147 19.55 -15.49 -15.92
N SER A 148 19.24 -14.35 -16.55
CA SER A 148 17.94 -13.68 -16.44
C SER A 148 16.77 -14.61 -16.75
N ASP A 149 16.86 -15.44 -17.78
CA ASP A 149 15.76 -16.33 -18.16
C ASP A 149 15.51 -17.42 -17.12
N ARG A 150 16.58 -17.98 -16.53
CA ARG A 150 16.45 -18.96 -15.45
C ARG A 150 15.88 -18.31 -14.18
N ALA A 151 16.28 -17.08 -13.87
CA ALA A 151 15.72 -16.33 -12.75
C ALA A 151 14.24 -16.01 -12.98
N ARG A 152 13.84 -15.60 -14.20
CA ARG A 152 12.44 -15.40 -14.58
C ARG A 152 11.63 -16.68 -14.44
N GLU A 153 12.16 -17.82 -14.90
CA GLU A 153 11.49 -19.11 -14.79
C GLU A 153 11.30 -19.52 -13.32
N ALA A 154 12.34 -19.39 -12.48
CA ALA A 154 12.25 -19.73 -11.06
C ALA A 154 11.26 -18.83 -10.31
N LEU A 155 11.34 -17.51 -10.48
CA LEU A 155 10.42 -16.55 -9.86
C LEU A 155 8.99 -16.71 -10.38
N GLY A 156 8.82 -16.96 -11.67
CA GLY A 156 7.51 -17.25 -12.27
C GLY A 156 6.92 -18.56 -11.77
N GLY A 157 7.75 -19.58 -11.54
CA GLY A 157 7.37 -20.82 -10.88
C GLY A 157 6.83 -20.58 -9.47
N ARG A 158 7.52 -19.75 -8.67
CA ARG A 158 7.05 -19.38 -7.32
C ARG A 158 5.69 -18.70 -7.33
N LEU A 159 5.49 -17.77 -8.25
CA LEU A 159 4.22 -17.06 -8.35
C LEU A 159 3.09 -18.02 -8.77
N ARG A 160 3.37 -18.96 -9.66
CA ARG A 160 2.45 -20.03 -10.05
C ARG A 160 2.08 -20.92 -8.87
N ASP A 161 3.06 -21.36 -8.09
CA ASP A 161 2.84 -22.19 -6.90
C ASP A 161 2.01 -21.45 -5.86
N ALA A 162 2.24 -20.15 -5.70
CA ALA A 162 1.48 -19.32 -4.77
C ALA A 162 -0.01 -19.24 -5.12
N VAL A 163 -0.35 -19.07 -6.40
CA VAL A 163 -1.76 -19.00 -6.81
C VAL A 163 -2.41 -20.37 -6.99
N GLN A 164 -1.62 -21.45 -7.02
CA GLN A 164 -2.11 -22.79 -7.29
C GLN A 164 -3.20 -23.22 -6.29
N GLY A 165 -4.26 -23.84 -6.80
CA GLY A 165 -5.39 -24.31 -6.00
C GLY A 165 -6.34 -23.21 -5.53
N THR A 166 -6.15 -21.97 -5.99
CA THR A 166 -7.05 -20.84 -5.75
C THR A 166 -7.82 -20.46 -7.01
N ALA A 167 -8.88 -19.65 -6.88
CA ALA A 167 -9.62 -19.14 -8.04
C ALA A 167 -8.74 -18.26 -8.96
N MET A 168 -7.74 -17.56 -8.40
CA MET A 168 -6.80 -16.70 -9.15
C MET A 168 -5.94 -17.46 -10.18
N ALA A 169 -5.77 -18.78 -10.03
CA ALA A 169 -5.04 -19.57 -11.02
C ALA A 169 -5.79 -19.74 -12.35
N GLN A 170 -7.09 -19.43 -12.40
CA GLN A 170 -7.91 -19.60 -13.61
C GLN A 170 -7.70 -18.43 -14.57
N ALA A 171 -7.48 -18.74 -15.85
CA ALA A 171 -7.47 -17.73 -16.90
C ALA A 171 -8.87 -17.08 -17.03
N GLY A 172 -8.90 -15.75 -17.14
CA GLY A 172 -10.13 -14.94 -17.14
C GLY A 172 -10.69 -14.64 -15.74
N TYR A 173 -9.95 -14.90 -14.67
CA TYR A 173 -10.38 -14.57 -13.31
C TYR A 173 -10.59 -13.05 -13.13
N ASP A 174 -11.72 -12.65 -12.55
CA ASP A 174 -12.00 -11.27 -12.13
C ASP A 174 -12.11 -11.21 -10.59
N PRO A 175 -11.12 -10.62 -9.89
CA PRO A 175 -11.14 -10.54 -8.43
C PRO A 175 -12.32 -9.76 -7.86
N PHE A 176 -12.95 -8.87 -8.62
CA PHE A 176 -14.07 -8.07 -8.13
C PHE A 176 -15.42 -8.78 -8.26
N GLN A 177 -15.44 -9.90 -8.99
CA GLN A 177 -16.55 -10.84 -9.02
C GLN A 177 -16.35 -12.03 -8.06
N ASP A 178 -15.19 -12.13 -7.40
CA ASP A 178 -14.94 -13.17 -6.40
C ASP A 178 -15.73 -12.88 -5.11
N PRO A 179 -16.69 -13.75 -4.71
CA PRO A 179 -17.47 -13.60 -3.49
C PRO A 179 -16.64 -13.77 -2.20
N ASP A 180 -15.41 -14.31 -2.29
CA ASP A 180 -14.48 -14.48 -1.17
C ASP A 180 -13.04 -14.09 -1.54
N LEU A 181 -12.87 -12.92 -2.16
CA LEU A 181 -11.55 -12.39 -2.54
C LEU A 181 -10.52 -12.44 -1.39
N LEU A 182 -10.94 -12.10 -0.18
CA LEU A 182 -10.06 -12.13 0.99
C LEU A 182 -9.64 -13.55 1.38
N GLY A 183 -10.55 -14.53 1.28
CA GLY A 183 -10.21 -15.94 1.45
C GLY A 183 -9.21 -16.41 0.39
N THR A 184 -9.44 -16.06 -0.88
CA THR A 184 -8.53 -16.33 -1.99
C THR A 184 -7.14 -15.74 -1.72
N LEU A 185 -7.04 -14.47 -1.32
CA LEU A 185 -5.75 -13.83 -1.01
C LEU A 185 -5.04 -14.45 0.20
N ARG A 186 -5.78 -14.86 1.24
CA ARG A 186 -5.20 -15.58 2.38
C ARG A 186 -4.64 -16.94 1.94
N ALA A 187 -5.32 -17.65 1.04
CA ALA A 187 -4.81 -18.90 0.49
C ALA A 187 -3.53 -18.68 -0.32
N VAL A 188 -3.49 -17.63 -1.16
CA VAL A 188 -2.26 -17.24 -1.88
C VAL A 188 -1.11 -16.92 -0.92
N GLY A 189 -1.38 -16.13 0.12
CA GLY A 189 -0.38 -15.83 1.15
C GLY A 189 0.13 -17.09 1.87
N ALA A 190 -0.77 -18.01 2.24
CA ALA A 190 -0.41 -19.27 2.87
C ALA A 190 0.44 -20.16 1.95
N ASN A 191 0.16 -20.19 0.65
CA ASN A 191 0.95 -20.93 -0.33
C ASN A 191 2.36 -20.34 -0.48
N PHE A 192 2.49 -19.01 -0.51
CA PHE A 192 3.82 -18.35 -0.46
C PHE A 192 4.63 -18.78 0.77
N SER A 193 3.99 -18.88 1.94
CA SER A 193 4.67 -19.30 3.18
C SER A 193 5.03 -20.78 3.24
N ARG A 194 4.33 -21.64 2.49
CA ARG A 194 4.55 -23.11 2.47
C ARG A 194 5.47 -23.58 1.35
N GLY A 195 5.67 -22.77 0.31
CA GLY A 195 6.50 -23.13 -0.83
C GLY A 195 7.89 -23.61 -0.38
N PRO A 196 8.49 -24.62 -1.04
CA PRO A 196 9.79 -25.16 -0.63
C PRO A 196 10.82 -24.03 -0.59
N THR A 197 11.62 -23.84 0.45
CA THR A 197 12.76 -22.90 0.37
C THR A 197 13.68 -23.43 -0.76
N VAL A 198 13.95 -22.66 -1.82
CA VAL A 198 14.80 -23.13 -2.92
C VAL A 198 16.24 -23.04 -2.42
N GLY A 199 16.77 -24.14 -1.91
CA GLY A 199 18.00 -24.15 -1.12
C GLY A 199 17.66 -24.50 0.33
N GLU A 200 18.34 -25.52 0.85
CA GLU A 200 18.31 -25.83 2.28
C GLU A 200 18.59 -24.54 3.05
N LYS A 201 17.75 -24.21 4.03
CA LYS A 201 18.10 -23.19 5.01
C LYS A 201 19.48 -23.56 5.55
N ALA A 202 20.47 -22.69 5.41
CA ALA A 202 21.57 -22.71 6.35
C ALA A 202 20.93 -22.58 7.74
N ASP A 203 21.21 -23.52 8.64
CA ASP A 203 20.50 -23.76 9.91
C ASP A 203 20.42 -22.53 10.85
N ASP A 204 21.05 -21.40 10.51
CA ASP A 204 21.14 -20.18 11.33
C ASP A 204 20.65 -18.88 10.64
N ALA A 205 20.15 -18.93 9.40
CA ALA A 205 19.62 -17.73 8.72
C ALA A 205 18.11 -17.57 9.00
N GLU A 206 17.76 -16.73 9.98
CA GLU A 206 16.38 -16.24 10.15
C GLU A 206 16.01 -15.43 8.90
N GLY A 207 15.15 -16.02 8.04
CA GLY A 207 14.56 -15.31 6.91
C GLY A 207 13.70 -14.13 7.38
N PRO A 208 13.23 -13.27 6.45
CA PRO A 208 12.53 -12.04 6.80
C PRO A 208 11.30 -12.34 7.67
N GLY A 209 11.25 -11.70 8.84
CA GLY A 209 10.16 -11.80 9.80
C GLY A 209 9.09 -10.72 9.58
N ALA A 210 7.98 -10.84 10.31
CA ALA A 210 6.91 -9.82 10.27
C ALA A 210 7.37 -8.48 10.90
N GLU A 211 8.41 -8.52 11.71
CA GLU A 211 9.10 -7.39 12.32
C GLU A 211 9.91 -6.55 11.29
N ASP A 212 10.35 -7.16 10.20
CA ASP A 212 11.09 -6.50 9.12
C ASP A 212 10.17 -5.70 8.19
N ALA A 213 8.88 -6.05 8.15
CA ALA A 213 7.87 -5.35 7.37
C ALA A 213 7.37 -4.10 8.11
N GLN A 214 8.02 -2.97 7.86
CA GLN A 214 7.76 -1.68 8.52
C GLN A 214 6.89 -0.76 7.66
N ARG A 215 6.33 0.29 8.28
CA ARG A 215 5.59 1.37 7.58
C ARG A 215 4.49 0.82 6.67
N LEU A 216 3.58 0.06 7.28
CA LEU A 216 2.46 -0.54 6.56
C LEU A 216 1.64 0.52 5.81
N ARG A 217 1.20 0.15 4.61
CA ARG A 217 0.35 0.96 3.75
C ARG A 217 -0.79 0.11 3.25
N ALA A 218 -1.98 0.69 3.19
CA ALA A 218 -3.10 0.15 2.45
C ALA A 218 -3.49 1.17 1.39
N HIS A 219 -3.81 0.72 0.19
CA HIS A 219 -4.26 1.62 -0.87
C HIS A 219 -5.41 1.02 -1.66
N ALA A 220 -6.23 1.90 -2.21
CA ALA A 220 -7.31 1.58 -3.12
C ALA A 220 -7.28 2.55 -4.30
N ARG A 221 -7.59 2.04 -5.49
CA ARG A 221 -7.78 2.82 -6.71
C ARG A 221 -9.21 2.62 -7.18
N PHE A 222 -9.91 3.71 -7.41
CA PHE A 222 -11.27 3.69 -7.94
C PHE A 222 -11.46 4.74 -9.03
N THR A 223 -12.42 4.48 -9.90
CA THR A 223 -12.92 5.39 -10.91
C THR A 223 -14.30 5.86 -10.49
N LEU A 224 -14.55 7.17 -10.51
CA LEU A 224 -15.91 7.68 -10.40
C LEU A 224 -16.55 7.68 -11.79
N GLU A 225 -17.52 6.81 -12.04
CA GLU A 225 -18.20 6.73 -13.34
C GLU A 225 -19.13 7.93 -13.59
N ARG A 226 -19.65 8.50 -12.50
CA ARG A 226 -20.42 9.75 -12.51
C ARG A 226 -19.61 10.84 -11.84
N GLY A 227 -19.70 12.05 -12.41
CA GLY A 227 -19.11 13.21 -11.76
C GLY A 227 -19.77 13.48 -10.41
N TYR A 228 -19.02 14.08 -9.51
CA TYR A 228 -19.49 14.51 -8.20
C TYR A 228 -19.40 16.03 -8.13
N GLU A 229 -20.43 16.68 -7.61
CA GLU A 229 -20.41 18.11 -7.36
C GLU A 229 -20.98 18.38 -5.96
N HIS A 230 -20.24 19.15 -5.18
CA HIS A 230 -20.63 19.66 -3.88
C HIS A 230 -20.11 21.08 -3.71
N GLU A 231 -20.63 21.83 -2.73
CA GLU A 231 -20.21 23.20 -2.50
C GLU A 231 -18.69 23.30 -2.36
N GLY A 232 -18.05 24.03 -3.29
CA GLY A 232 -16.60 24.23 -3.31
C GLY A 232 -15.74 23.09 -3.89
N LEU A 233 -16.31 21.94 -4.26
CA LEU A 233 -15.54 20.82 -4.81
C LEU A 233 -16.31 20.06 -5.90
N SER A 234 -15.62 19.72 -6.98
CA SER A 234 -16.14 18.80 -8.00
C SER A 234 -15.13 17.74 -8.36
N VAL A 235 -15.62 16.56 -8.74
CA VAL A 235 -14.82 15.47 -9.28
C VAL A 235 -15.35 15.11 -10.66
N ASP A 236 -14.46 15.07 -11.65
CA ASP A 236 -14.84 14.79 -13.03
C ASP A 236 -15.37 13.35 -13.21
N PRO A 237 -16.35 13.13 -14.10
CA PRO A 237 -16.72 11.77 -14.50
C PRO A 237 -15.54 11.08 -15.17
N GLY A 238 -15.31 9.82 -14.83
CA GLY A 238 -14.16 9.02 -15.24
C GLY A 238 -12.88 9.31 -14.45
N ALA A 239 -12.90 10.20 -13.45
CA ALA A 239 -11.72 10.50 -12.66
C ALA A 239 -11.23 9.27 -11.90
N ALA A 240 -9.94 8.97 -12.06
CA ALA A 240 -9.24 8.00 -11.24
C ALA A 240 -8.79 8.65 -9.93
N VAL A 241 -9.10 8.01 -8.81
CA VAL A 241 -8.69 8.44 -7.47
C VAL A 241 -7.96 7.29 -6.81
N LYS A 242 -6.77 7.57 -6.31
CA LYS A 242 -5.99 6.66 -5.48
C LYS A 242 -5.97 7.19 -4.06
N VAL A 243 -6.43 6.37 -3.12
CA VAL A 243 -6.38 6.64 -1.69
C VAL A 243 -5.35 5.71 -1.08
N THR A 244 -4.38 6.24 -0.35
CA THR A 244 -3.37 5.48 0.38
C THR A 244 -3.39 5.87 1.85
N VAL A 245 -3.67 4.91 2.73
CA VAL A 245 -3.48 5.06 4.17
C VAL A 245 -2.08 4.57 4.51
N GLN A 246 -1.26 5.43 5.07
CA GLN A 246 0.09 5.09 5.52
C GLN A 246 0.14 5.11 7.04
N GLY A 247 0.65 4.03 7.62
CA GLY A 247 0.88 3.91 9.05
C GLY A 247 2.35 3.70 9.41
N GLY A 248 2.65 3.93 10.69
CA GLY A 248 3.97 3.75 11.28
C GLY A 248 4.22 2.35 11.84
N GLY A 249 3.17 1.53 12.00
CA GLY A 249 3.26 0.20 12.59
C GLY A 249 3.96 -0.84 11.71
N SER A 250 4.39 -1.95 12.32
CA SER A 250 4.94 -3.12 11.64
C SER A 250 3.91 -4.22 11.42
N ALA A 251 4.18 -5.15 10.49
CA ALA A 251 3.30 -6.31 10.28
C ALA A 251 3.15 -7.17 11.54
N ALA A 252 4.23 -7.37 12.30
CA ALA A 252 4.20 -8.10 13.57
C ALA A 252 3.23 -7.47 14.59
N GLN A 253 3.21 -6.14 14.71
CA GLN A 253 2.30 -5.43 15.60
C GLN A 253 0.84 -5.62 15.19
N VAL A 254 0.55 -5.52 13.90
CA VAL A 254 -0.81 -5.72 13.37
C VAL A 254 -1.27 -7.16 13.51
N GLN A 255 -0.39 -8.14 13.26
CA GLN A 255 -0.71 -9.57 13.41
C GLN A 255 -0.95 -9.96 14.88
N GLY A 256 -0.22 -9.34 15.81
CA GLY A 256 -0.41 -9.56 17.25
C GLY A 256 -1.65 -8.86 17.83
N ALA A 257 -2.27 -7.95 17.08
CA ALA A 257 -3.43 -7.20 17.53
C ALA A 257 -4.74 -8.01 17.41
N GLN A 258 -5.65 -7.80 18.37
CA GLN A 258 -6.94 -8.47 18.38
C GLN A 258 -8.06 -7.52 17.90
N GLY A 259 -8.87 -8.01 16.95
CA GLY A 259 -10.01 -7.28 16.41
C GLY A 259 -9.62 -6.13 15.47
N THR A 260 -10.59 -5.63 14.70
CA THR A 260 -10.38 -4.61 13.67
C THR A 260 -9.81 -3.30 14.24
N GLN A 261 -10.36 -2.81 15.35
CA GLN A 261 -9.87 -1.59 16.01
C GLN A 261 -8.43 -1.76 16.51
N GLY A 262 -8.11 -2.89 17.14
CA GLY A 262 -6.76 -3.17 17.61
C GLY A 262 -5.75 -3.22 16.46
N MET A 263 -6.13 -3.85 15.34
CA MET A 263 -5.30 -3.90 14.13
C MET A 263 -5.04 -2.50 13.56
N LEU A 264 -6.05 -1.62 13.51
CA LEU A 264 -5.89 -0.24 13.03
C LEU A 264 -5.02 0.60 13.97
N GLN A 265 -5.19 0.44 15.29
CA GLN A 265 -4.32 1.09 16.27
C GLN A 265 -2.88 0.61 16.16
N ALA A 266 -2.66 -0.69 15.98
CA ALA A 266 -1.34 -1.27 15.79
C ALA A 266 -0.70 -0.87 14.45
N ALA A 267 -1.50 -0.67 13.40
CA ALA A 267 -1.03 -0.11 12.14
C ALA A 267 -0.57 1.35 12.29
N ALA A 268 -1.08 2.05 13.31
CA ALA A 268 -0.75 3.42 13.67
C ALA A 268 -0.79 4.36 12.45
N PRO A 269 -1.96 4.56 11.80
CA PRO A 269 -2.09 5.41 10.63
C PRO A 269 -1.67 6.84 10.96
N GLU A 270 -0.76 7.36 10.15
CA GLU A 270 -0.17 8.70 10.31
C GLU A 270 -0.80 9.69 9.33
N GLN A 271 -1.07 9.22 8.11
CA GLN A 271 -1.59 10.06 7.03
C GLN A 271 -2.44 9.28 6.03
N VAL A 272 -3.40 9.98 5.42
CA VAL A 272 -4.15 9.54 4.24
C VAL A 272 -3.74 10.41 3.06
N ILE A 273 -3.24 9.79 2.00
CA ILE A 273 -2.81 10.44 0.78
C ILE A 273 -3.88 10.19 -0.28
N ILE A 274 -4.37 11.26 -0.89
CA ILE A 274 -5.32 11.22 -2.01
C ILE A 274 -4.61 11.76 -3.25
N GLU A 275 -4.57 10.97 -4.31
CA GLU A 275 -4.00 11.33 -5.61
C GLU A 275 -5.08 11.21 -6.68
N SER A 276 -5.26 12.27 -7.48
CA SER A 276 -6.19 12.28 -8.61
C SER A 276 -5.87 13.44 -9.54
N GLU A 277 -6.20 13.35 -10.82
CA GLU A 277 -6.17 14.52 -11.72
C GLU A 277 -7.57 15.07 -11.99
N GLY A 278 -8.61 14.47 -11.42
CA GLY A 278 -10.00 14.87 -11.67
C GLY A 278 -10.67 15.62 -10.53
N ILE A 279 -9.93 15.98 -9.46
CA ILE A 279 -10.50 16.71 -8.31
C ILE A 279 -10.27 18.20 -8.50
N HIS A 280 -11.33 18.99 -8.45
CA HIS A 280 -11.30 20.43 -8.64
C HIS A 280 -11.92 21.17 -7.45
N VAL A 281 -11.25 22.23 -7.00
CA VAL A 281 -11.82 23.23 -6.09
C VAL A 281 -12.58 24.25 -6.92
N ARG A 282 -13.80 24.58 -6.48
CA ARG A 282 -14.67 25.55 -7.13
C ARG A 282 -14.78 26.84 -6.33
N ALA A 283 -14.92 27.96 -7.04
CA ALA A 283 -15.32 29.24 -6.49
C ALA A 283 -16.65 29.65 -7.16
N GLY A 284 -17.77 29.24 -6.57
CA GLY A 284 -19.08 29.31 -7.22
C GLY A 284 -19.20 28.26 -8.34
N GLU A 285 -19.50 28.71 -9.56
CA GLU A 285 -19.63 27.82 -10.72
C GLU A 285 -18.30 27.51 -11.41
N ASP A 286 -17.27 28.31 -11.14
CA ASP A 286 -15.99 28.21 -11.84
C ASP A 286 -14.99 27.33 -11.10
N ARG A 287 -14.15 26.62 -11.87
CA ARG A 287 -13.00 25.87 -11.32
C ARG A 287 -11.87 26.83 -10.99
N ALA A 288 -11.41 26.80 -9.74
CA ALA A 288 -10.35 27.65 -9.23
C ALA A 288 -9.00 26.94 -9.13
N ALA A 289 -9.01 25.63 -8.89
CA ALA A 289 -7.81 24.81 -8.84
C ALA A 289 -8.10 23.33 -9.09
N GLN A 290 -7.15 22.61 -9.67
CA GLN A 290 -7.11 21.16 -9.79
C GLN A 290 -6.16 20.60 -8.73
N LEU A 291 -6.67 19.74 -7.84
CA LEU A 291 -5.88 19.08 -6.80
C LEU A 291 -5.28 17.80 -7.34
N GLN A 292 -3.96 17.67 -7.30
CA GLN A 292 -3.25 16.48 -7.78
C GLN A 292 -2.86 15.54 -6.65
N ARG A 293 -2.46 16.11 -5.51
CA ARG A 293 -2.05 15.35 -4.34
C ARG A 293 -2.39 16.11 -3.06
N VAL A 294 -3.21 15.48 -2.23
CA VAL A 294 -3.65 15.99 -0.93
C VAL A 294 -3.20 15.00 0.14
N VAL A 295 -2.67 15.51 1.25
CA VAL A 295 -2.28 14.70 2.40
C VAL A 295 -3.08 15.14 3.60
N ILE A 296 -3.79 14.19 4.19
CA ILE A 296 -4.56 14.36 5.41
C ILE A 296 -3.74 13.75 6.54
N ASN A 297 -3.19 14.59 7.40
CA ASN A 297 -2.45 14.18 8.57
C ASN A 297 -3.38 13.75 9.71
N ARG A 298 -2.85 12.99 10.66
CA ARG A 298 -3.52 12.77 11.94
C ARG A 298 -3.91 14.11 12.59
N GLY A 299 -5.13 14.19 13.12
CA GLY A 299 -5.79 15.43 13.59
C GLY A 299 -6.61 16.13 12.49
N GLY A 300 -6.71 15.54 11.30
CA GLY A 300 -7.51 16.03 10.18
C GLY A 300 -6.93 17.26 9.46
N ALA A 301 -5.68 17.65 9.75
CA ALA A 301 -5.01 18.74 9.04
C ALA A 301 -4.70 18.31 7.60
N VAL A 302 -4.98 19.20 6.64
CA VAL A 302 -4.84 18.92 5.21
C VAL A 302 -3.71 19.76 4.63
N ASP A 303 -2.76 19.10 3.97
CA ASP A 303 -1.68 19.71 3.20
C ASP A 303 -1.89 19.45 1.70
N VAL A 304 -1.87 20.50 0.88
CA VAL A 304 -2.00 20.39 -0.58
C VAL A 304 -0.61 20.36 -1.20
N GLN A 305 -0.06 19.15 -1.36
CA GLN A 305 1.31 18.98 -1.85
C GLN A 305 1.49 19.26 -3.35
N ARG A 306 0.43 19.08 -4.14
CA ARG A 306 0.48 19.34 -5.58
C ARG A 306 -0.89 19.76 -6.12
N PHE A 307 -0.93 20.90 -6.79
CA PHE A 307 -2.13 21.43 -7.42
C PHE A 307 -1.78 22.36 -8.59
N ASN A 308 -2.76 22.58 -9.48
CA ASN A 308 -2.70 23.59 -10.53
C ASN A 308 -3.79 24.63 -10.28
N LEU A 309 -3.49 25.90 -10.46
CA LEU A 309 -4.53 26.94 -10.49
C LEU A 309 -5.27 26.89 -11.82
N GLU A 310 -6.57 27.19 -11.77
CA GLU A 310 -7.46 27.23 -12.93
C GLU A 310 -8.22 28.58 -12.95
N GLY A 311 -8.87 28.87 -14.09
CA GLY A 311 -9.69 30.07 -14.26
C GLY A 311 -8.99 31.39 -13.93
N ASP A 312 -9.70 32.29 -13.25
CA ASP A 312 -9.20 33.61 -12.87
C ASP A 312 -7.97 33.54 -11.94
N ALA A 313 -7.88 32.51 -11.09
CA ALA A 313 -6.75 32.31 -10.21
C ALA A 313 -5.46 32.02 -11.00
N ALA A 314 -5.56 31.21 -12.07
CA ALA A 314 -4.46 30.99 -12.99
C ALA A 314 -4.03 32.30 -13.69
N GLY A 315 -5.00 33.11 -14.11
CA GLY A 315 -4.76 34.43 -14.72
C GLY A 315 -3.99 35.38 -13.79
N MET A 316 -4.38 35.47 -12.52
CA MET A 316 -3.71 36.29 -11.52
C MET A 316 -2.29 35.78 -11.21
N SER A 317 -2.09 34.47 -11.13
CA SER A 317 -0.76 33.88 -10.96
C SER A 317 0.15 34.18 -12.16
N GLY A 318 -0.39 34.12 -13.39
CA GLY A 318 0.32 34.52 -14.60
C GLY A 318 0.73 35.99 -14.60
N LEU A 319 -0.14 36.89 -14.09
CA LEU A 319 0.19 38.30 -13.92
C LEU A 319 1.31 38.51 -12.89
N GLU A 320 1.27 37.80 -11.77
CA GLU A 320 2.35 37.83 -10.77
C GLU A 320 3.68 37.38 -11.38
N ALA A 321 3.68 36.26 -12.09
CA ALA A 321 4.85 35.75 -12.79
C ALA A 321 5.40 36.78 -13.78
N PHE A 322 4.53 37.47 -14.52
CA PHE A 322 4.92 38.54 -15.44
C PHE A 322 5.54 39.74 -14.71
N VAL A 323 4.93 40.21 -13.62
CA VAL A 323 5.46 41.33 -12.81
C VAL A 323 6.82 40.96 -12.21
N ARG A 324 6.98 39.73 -11.70
CA ARG A 324 8.26 39.25 -11.17
C ARG A 324 9.32 39.08 -12.25
N LEU A 325 8.94 38.61 -13.43
CA LEU A 325 9.83 38.53 -14.59
C LEU A 325 10.35 39.92 -14.98
N LEU A 326 9.46 40.91 -15.09
CA LEU A 326 9.85 42.29 -15.38
C LEU A 326 10.72 42.89 -14.27
N GLY A 327 10.37 42.67 -13.00
CA GLY A 327 11.16 43.12 -11.86
C GLY A 327 12.55 42.50 -11.81
N GLY A 328 12.65 41.19 -12.07
CA GLY A 328 13.92 40.45 -12.16
C GLY A 328 14.78 40.91 -13.32
N ALA A 329 14.18 41.11 -14.51
CA ALA A 329 14.87 41.63 -15.68
C ALA A 329 15.37 43.07 -15.45
N ALA A 330 14.56 43.95 -14.84
CA ALA A 330 14.95 45.31 -14.49
C ALA A 330 16.09 45.33 -13.46
N ALA A 331 16.07 44.46 -12.45
CA ALA A 331 17.14 44.33 -11.46
C ALA A 331 18.47 43.88 -12.10
N LEU A 332 18.43 42.98 -13.09
CA LEU A 332 19.60 42.53 -13.84
C LEU A 332 20.11 43.60 -14.81
N ALA A 333 19.21 44.31 -15.48
CA ALA A 333 19.57 45.45 -16.33
C ALA A 333 20.23 46.58 -15.53
N GLY A 334 19.76 46.85 -14.31
CA GLY A 334 20.39 47.77 -13.37
C GLY A 334 21.79 47.36 -12.91
N ARG A 335 22.18 46.09 -13.14
CA ARG A 335 23.53 45.54 -12.90
C ARG A 335 24.37 45.43 -14.17
N GLY A 336 23.93 46.04 -15.28
CA GLY A 336 24.68 46.11 -16.54
C GLY A 336 24.47 44.93 -17.48
N VAL A 337 23.50 44.04 -17.22
CA VAL A 337 23.16 42.96 -18.14
C VAL A 337 22.33 43.51 -19.32
N PRO A 338 22.67 43.22 -20.58
CA PRO A 338 21.86 43.63 -21.73
C PRO A 338 20.41 43.15 -21.60
N GLY A 339 19.43 43.98 -21.99
CA GLY A 339 18.00 43.76 -21.70
C GLY A 339 17.46 42.38 -22.13
N GLU A 340 17.82 41.91 -23.33
CA GLU A 340 17.40 40.57 -23.81
C GLU A 340 18.03 39.43 -23.00
N ALA A 341 19.30 39.59 -22.58
CA ALA A 341 19.97 38.62 -21.72
C ALA A 341 19.38 38.67 -20.29
N ALA A 342 19.05 39.85 -19.77
CA ALA A 342 18.44 40.05 -18.46
C ALA A 342 17.06 39.37 -18.38
N LEU A 343 16.24 39.50 -19.43
CA LEU A 343 14.94 38.85 -19.50
C LEU A 343 15.07 37.32 -19.56
N ASN A 344 15.99 36.80 -20.39
CA ASN A 344 16.24 35.35 -20.49
C ASN A 344 16.77 34.74 -19.19
N ILE A 345 17.64 35.46 -18.48
CA ILE A 345 18.16 35.03 -17.17
C ILE A 345 17.05 35.07 -16.12
N ALA A 346 16.24 36.13 -16.09
CA ALA A 346 15.10 36.26 -15.18
C ALA A 346 14.07 35.14 -15.41
N ALA A 347 13.75 34.81 -16.66
CA ALA A 347 12.80 33.74 -17.01
C ALA A 347 13.23 32.35 -16.53
N ARG A 348 14.53 32.12 -16.33
CA ARG A 348 15.09 30.84 -15.83
C ARG A 348 15.41 30.88 -14.34
N SER A 349 15.19 32.02 -13.69
CA SER A 349 15.51 32.21 -12.29
C SER A 349 14.39 31.66 -11.40
N PRO A 350 14.69 30.87 -10.36
CA PRO A 350 13.68 30.43 -9.39
C PRO A 350 12.94 31.59 -8.72
N GLY A 351 13.58 32.77 -8.62
CA GLY A 351 13.01 33.96 -7.98
C GLY A 351 11.91 34.66 -8.79
N THR A 352 11.66 34.26 -10.04
CA THR A 352 10.59 34.83 -10.88
C THR A 352 9.33 33.98 -10.91
N ALA A 353 9.35 32.79 -10.30
CA ALA A 353 8.15 31.99 -10.11
C ALA A 353 7.12 32.77 -9.26
N PRO A 354 5.81 32.70 -9.58
CA PRO A 354 4.77 33.29 -8.74
C PRO A 354 4.71 32.56 -7.40
N THR A 355 4.56 33.29 -6.29
CA THR A 355 4.45 32.66 -4.95
C THR A 355 3.34 33.25 -4.09
N VAL A 356 2.82 34.45 -4.39
CA VAL A 356 1.77 35.09 -3.59
C VAL A 356 0.40 34.52 -3.92
N VAL A 357 0.02 34.52 -5.20
CA VAL A 357 -1.30 34.00 -5.63
C VAL A 357 -1.40 32.49 -5.38
N PRO A 358 -0.41 31.66 -5.74
CA PRO A 358 -0.42 30.24 -5.38
C PRO A 358 -0.48 30.02 -3.87
N GLY A 359 0.35 30.69 -3.08
CA GLY A 359 0.39 30.49 -1.62
C GLY A 359 -0.90 30.93 -0.91
N LEU A 360 -1.57 31.98 -1.37
CA LEU A 360 -2.86 32.39 -0.82
C LEU A 360 -3.99 31.42 -1.18
N ALA A 361 -3.96 30.89 -2.41
CA ALA A 361 -4.93 29.87 -2.84
C ALA A 361 -4.74 28.58 -2.05
N GLU A 362 -3.50 28.11 -1.91
CA GLU A 362 -3.09 26.96 -1.11
C GLU A 362 -3.60 27.09 0.34
N ASP A 363 -3.27 28.17 1.05
CA ASP A 363 -3.72 28.39 2.44
C ASP A 363 -5.25 28.40 2.58
N LYS A 364 -5.98 28.98 1.64
CA LYS A 364 -7.45 28.97 1.66
C LYS A 364 -8.02 27.57 1.42
N ILE A 365 -7.45 26.83 0.46
CA ILE A 365 -7.87 25.47 0.14
C ILE A 365 -7.58 24.56 1.34
N GLU A 366 -6.37 24.60 1.90
CA GLU A 366 -5.97 23.80 3.05
C GLU A 366 -6.86 24.03 4.27
N ARG A 367 -7.18 25.30 4.59
CA ARG A 367 -8.09 25.62 5.69
C ARG A 367 -9.49 25.07 5.46
N GLY A 368 -10.07 25.31 4.28
CA GLY A 368 -11.40 24.82 3.95
C GLY A 368 -11.49 23.29 3.96
N LEU A 369 -10.50 22.61 3.37
CA LEU A 369 -10.43 21.15 3.39
C LEU A 369 -10.21 20.59 4.80
N THR A 370 -9.38 21.24 5.62
CA THR A 370 -9.15 20.84 7.02
C THR A 370 -10.44 20.89 7.82
N GLU A 371 -11.23 21.96 7.69
CA GLU A 371 -12.52 22.08 8.36
C GLU A 371 -13.50 20.99 7.90
N ALA A 372 -13.60 20.76 6.59
CA ALA A 372 -14.47 19.74 6.01
C ALA A 372 -14.07 18.32 6.44
N VAL A 373 -12.77 17.99 6.42
CA VAL A 373 -12.26 16.68 6.84
C VAL A 373 -12.54 16.43 8.32
N ARG A 374 -12.34 17.43 9.18
CA ARG A 374 -12.65 17.30 10.62
C ARG A 374 -14.14 17.10 10.87
N ALA A 375 -15.00 17.82 10.13
CA ALA A 375 -16.43 17.62 10.19
C ALA A 375 -16.81 16.19 9.77
N LEU A 376 -16.26 15.71 8.65
CA LEU A 376 -16.49 14.36 8.12
C LEU A 376 -16.04 13.28 9.11
N LEU A 377 -14.84 13.41 9.70
CA LEU A 377 -14.34 12.47 10.71
C LEU A 377 -15.25 12.42 11.95
N THR A 378 -15.88 13.54 12.31
CA THR A 378 -16.81 13.61 13.44
C THR A 378 -18.17 13.01 13.09
N GLU A 379 -18.73 13.38 11.94
CA GLU A 379 -20.05 12.90 11.47
C GLU A 379 -20.03 11.39 11.18
N HIS A 380 -18.93 10.90 10.63
CA HIS A 380 -18.76 9.50 10.21
C HIS A 380 -17.82 8.71 11.11
N ALA A 381 -17.65 9.11 12.37
CA ALA A 381 -16.74 8.46 13.32
C ALA A 381 -16.93 6.93 13.39
N HIS A 382 -18.17 6.45 13.22
CA HIS A 382 -18.53 5.03 13.26
C HIS A 382 -19.05 4.48 11.93
N ALA A 383 -18.70 5.12 10.80
CA ALA A 383 -19.14 4.65 9.48
C ALA A 383 -18.59 3.27 9.11
N ILE A 384 -17.45 2.87 9.68
CA ILE A 384 -16.90 1.52 9.55
C ILE A 384 -17.30 0.72 10.80
N PRO A 385 -18.04 -0.40 10.65
CA PRO A 385 -18.45 -1.21 11.79
C PRO A 385 -17.27 -1.65 12.66
N GLY A 386 -17.37 -1.38 13.96
CA GLY A 386 -16.34 -1.74 14.94
C GLY A 386 -15.07 -0.89 14.88
N VAL A 387 -15.09 0.23 14.16
CA VAL A 387 -13.98 1.18 14.05
C VAL A 387 -14.43 2.57 14.50
N ASP A 388 -13.57 3.26 15.24
CA ASP A 388 -13.73 4.67 15.58
C ASP A 388 -12.68 5.50 14.83
N LEU A 389 -13.11 6.14 13.74
CA LEU A 389 -12.26 6.98 12.90
C LEU A 389 -11.76 8.22 13.64
N GLN A 390 -12.51 8.74 14.63
CA GLN A 390 -12.08 9.86 15.43
C GLN A 390 -10.98 9.44 16.42
N ALA A 391 -11.08 8.27 17.03
CA ALA A 391 -9.99 7.75 17.88
C ALA A 391 -8.70 7.51 17.08
N ILE A 392 -8.82 7.20 15.79
CA ILE A 392 -7.70 6.90 14.89
C ILE A 392 -7.08 8.19 14.32
N PHE A 393 -7.92 9.05 13.73
CA PHE A 393 -7.50 10.24 12.97
C PHE A 393 -7.86 11.57 13.63
N GLY A 394 -8.71 11.60 14.65
CA GLY A 394 -9.34 12.82 15.19
C GLY A 394 -8.42 13.73 16.02
N GLY A 395 -7.36 13.18 16.64
CA GLY A 395 -6.43 13.97 17.47
C GLY A 395 -6.99 14.35 18.83
#